data_AF-A0A0K8SX00-F1
#
_entry.id   AF-A0A0K8SX00-F1
#
_cell.length_a   1.000
_cell.length_b   1.000
_cell.length_c   1.000
_cell.angle_alpha   90.00
_cell.angle_beta   90.00
_cell.angle_gamma   90.00
#
_symmetry.space_group_name_H-M   'P 1'
#
loop_
_entity.id
_entity.type
_entity.pdbx_description
1 polymer ?
#
loop_
_entity_poly.entity_id
_entity_poly.type
_entity_poly.pdbx_seq_one_letter_code
_entity_poly.pdbx_strand_id
1 'polypeptide(L)'
;RTISCLGLALHTVACTLPSSDAYSDLPYLRIRIVHYQPVIPLRDIKAGLFGKLITIRGTVIRVGPTRLLCTRMGFACVVCRQPQALTLKDGAYGTPKSCPADECRSKNFVPLCSSPLTQTKNLQIIKLQES
;
A
#
# COMPACT_ATOMS: atom_id res chain seq x y z
N ARG A 1 -6.20 11.13 -4.50
CA ARG A 1 -4.90 11.79 -4.78
C ARG A 1 -4.55 12.84 -3.70
N THR A 2 -5.51 13.60 -3.19
CA THR A 2 -5.30 14.66 -2.17
C THR A 2 -4.61 14.20 -0.87
N ILE A 3 -4.96 13.03 -0.33
CA ILE A 3 -4.34 12.51 0.90
C ILE A 3 -2.82 12.27 0.71
N SER A 4 -2.39 11.89 -0.48
CA SER A 4 -0.98 11.69 -0.79
C SER A 4 -0.21 13.02 -0.78
N CYS A 5 -0.81 14.11 -1.26
CA CYS A 5 -0.21 15.44 -1.21
C CYS A 5 -0.03 15.93 0.24
N LEU A 6 -0.99 15.65 1.13
CA LEU A 6 -0.85 15.95 2.57
C LEU A 6 0.31 15.17 3.19
N GLY A 7 0.47 13.90 2.83
CA GLY A 7 1.61 13.09 3.28
C GLY A 7 2.95 13.66 2.81
N LEU A 8 3.04 14.10 1.55
CA LEU A 8 4.24 14.75 1.00
C LEU A 8 4.54 16.08 1.70
N ALA A 9 3.53 16.93 1.91
CA ALA A 9 3.70 18.20 2.61
C ALA A 9 4.20 17.97 4.04
N LEU A 10 3.62 17.02 4.77
CA LEU A 10 4.06 16.67 6.12
C LEU A 10 5.49 16.14 6.12
N HIS A 11 5.85 15.30 5.14
CA HIS A 11 7.22 14.81 4.97
C HIS A 11 8.20 15.97 4.74
N THR A 12 7.88 16.93 3.87
CA THR A 12 8.74 18.10 3.64
C THR A 12 8.94 18.92 4.90
N VAL A 13 7.88 19.17 5.67
CA VAL A 13 7.97 19.89 6.94
C VAL A 13 8.82 19.12 7.94
N ALA A 14 8.60 17.80 8.08
CA ALA A 14 9.38 16.95 8.96
C ALA A 14 10.87 17.03 8.65
N CYS A 15 11.27 16.98 7.38
CA CYS A 15 12.67 17.10 6.96
C CYS A 15 13.28 18.49 7.22
N THR A 16 12.47 19.55 7.31
CA THR A 16 12.96 20.92 7.54
C THR A 16 13.13 21.29 9.02
N LEU A 17 12.68 20.45 9.95
CA LEU A 17 12.80 20.74 11.38
C LEU A 17 14.25 20.51 11.87
N PRO A 18 14.86 21.48 12.60
CA PRO A 18 16.29 21.51 12.92
C PRO A 18 16.72 20.53 14.05
N SER A 19 16.08 19.36 14.14
CA SER A 19 16.44 18.33 15.13
C SER A 19 17.31 17.23 14.50
N SER A 20 18.47 17.02 15.14
CA SER A 20 19.60 16.11 14.88
C SER A 20 19.37 14.88 14.01
N ASP A 21 20.31 14.71 13.07
CA ASP A 21 20.89 13.46 12.56
C ASP A 21 20.00 12.49 11.75
N ALA A 22 20.31 12.43 10.45
CA ALA A 22 19.94 11.39 9.47
C ALA A 22 18.44 11.21 9.14
N TYR A 23 17.88 12.18 8.42
CA TYR A 23 16.53 12.14 7.80
C TYR A 23 16.36 11.15 6.62
N SER A 24 17.36 10.33 6.29
CA SER A 24 17.39 9.53 5.06
C SER A 24 16.37 8.39 5.01
N ASP A 25 15.81 7.98 6.16
CA ASP A 25 14.92 6.82 6.28
C ASP A 25 13.62 7.11 7.04
N LEU A 26 13.00 8.27 6.80
CA LEU A 26 11.64 8.51 7.30
C LEU A 26 10.66 7.49 6.68
N PRO A 27 9.95 6.69 7.50
CA PRO A 27 9.01 5.70 6.99
C PRO A 27 7.83 6.38 6.30
N TYR A 28 7.13 5.63 5.45
CA TYR A 28 5.93 6.11 4.77
C TYR A 28 4.88 6.67 5.77
N LEU A 29 4.65 7.97 5.72
CA LEU A 29 3.67 8.66 6.57
C LEU A 29 2.25 8.39 6.06
N ARG A 30 1.43 7.76 6.91
CA ARG A 30 0.02 7.50 6.61
C ARG A 30 -0.88 8.54 7.27
N ILE A 31 -1.38 9.46 6.48
CA ILE A 31 -2.36 10.46 6.93
C ILE A 31 -3.72 9.80 7.16
N ARG A 32 -4.35 10.11 8.31
CA ARG A 32 -5.71 9.67 8.67
C ARG A 32 -6.56 10.90 8.97
N ILE A 33 -7.60 11.11 8.17
CA ILE A 33 -8.59 12.17 8.42
C ILE A 33 -9.61 11.61 9.41
N VAL A 34 -9.88 12.38 10.46
CA VAL A 34 -10.88 12.06 11.49
C VAL A 34 -12.01 13.09 11.44
N HIS A 35 -13.21 12.70 11.90
CA HIS A 35 -14.38 13.59 12.00
C HIS A 35 -14.79 14.31 10.70
N TYR A 36 -14.53 13.71 9.53
CA TYR A 36 -15.00 14.23 8.25
C TYR A 36 -16.53 14.17 8.18
N GLN A 37 -17.17 15.23 7.70
CA GLN A 37 -18.62 15.32 7.56
C GLN A 37 -19.03 15.43 6.09
N PRO A 38 -20.26 15.00 5.71
CA PRO A 38 -21.30 14.39 6.55
C PRO A 38 -21.09 12.90 6.84
N VAL A 39 -21.79 12.37 7.84
CA VAL A 39 -21.88 10.92 8.10
C VAL A 39 -22.97 10.33 7.20
N ILE A 40 -22.60 9.38 6.35
CA ILE A 40 -23.48 8.72 5.39
C ILE A 40 -23.98 7.40 5.99
N PRO A 41 -25.30 7.14 5.99
CA PRO A 41 -25.87 5.83 6.35
C PRO A 41 -25.33 4.71 5.46
N LEU A 42 -25.18 3.48 5.98
CA LEU A 42 -24.62 2.39 5.19
C LEU A 42 -25.51 2.05 3.97
N ARG A 43 -26.83 2.18 4.12
CA ARG A 43 -27.80 1.98 3.04
C ARG A 43 -27.67 2.98 1.87
N ASP A 44 -27.05 4.12 2.10
CA ASP A 44 -26.88 5.19 1.11
C ASP A 44 -25.54 5.10 0.36
N ILE A 45 -24.72 4.08 0.66
CA ILE A 45 -23.49 3.80 -0.09
C ILE A 45 -23.84 3.26 -1.49
N LYS A 46 -23.75 4.13 -2.49
CA LYS A 46 -24.08 3.83 -3.90
C LYS A 46 -22.89 4.11 -4.82
N ALA A 47 -22.98 3.70 -6.09
CA ALA A 47 -21.94 3.86 -7.09
C ALA A 47 -21.46 5.33 -7.27
N GLY A 48 -22.34 6.32 -7.05
CA GLY A 48 -21.99 7.75 -7.11
C GLY A 48 -20.97 8.23 -6.05
N LEU A 49 -20.68 7.40 -5.04
CA LEU A 49 -19.65 7.64 -4.03
C LEU A 49 -18.31 6.96 -4.35
N PHE A 50 -18.22 6.22 -5.46
CA PHE A 50 -16.98 5.56 -5.85
C PHE A 50 -15.83 6.58 -6.00
N GLY A 51 -14.70 6.29 -5.35
CA GLY A 51 -13.52 7.16 -5.35
C GLY A 51 -13.61 8.42 -4.48
N LYS A 52 -14.70 8.63 -3.73
CA LYS A 52 -14.86 9.76 -2.80
C LYS A 52 -14.50 9.36 -1.37
N LEU A 53 -14.05 10.35 -0.59
CA LEU A 53 -13.90 10.20 0.87
C LEU A 53 -15.28 10.33 1.51
N ILE A 54 -15.64 9.38 2.36
CA ILE A 54 -16.92 9.37 3.08
C ILE A 54 -16.69 8.99 4.55
N THR A 55 -17.62 9.38 5.40
CA THR A 55 -17.68 8.93 6.80
C THR A 55 -18.93 8.10 6.98
N ILE A 56 -18.82 6.98 7.70
CA ILE A 56 -19.93 6.08 8.01
C ILE A 56 -19.93 5.75 9.50
N ARG A 57 -21.08 5.37 10.04
CA ARG A 57 -21.23 4.85 11.41
C ARG A 57 -21.99 3.54 11.37
N GLY A 58 -21.53 2.55 12.11
CA GLY A 58 -22.17 1.25 12.19
C GLY A 58 -21.55 0.37 13.27
N THR A 59 -22.16 -0.78 13.49
CA THR A 59 -21.73 -1.78 14.49
C THR A 59 -20.82 -2.81 13.83
N VAL A 60 -19.68 -3.11 14.46
CA VAL A 60 -18.79 -4.19 14.02
C VAL A 60 -19.43 -5.54 14.35
N ILE A 61 -19.81 -6.31 13.33
CA ILE A 61 -20.45 -7.62 13.50
C ILE A 61 -19.49 -8.79 13.30
N ARG A 62 -18.36 -8.55 12.63
CA ARG A 62 -17.33 -9.58 12.42
C ARG A 62 -15.97 -8.94 12.21
N VAL A 63 -14.97 -9.53 12.84
CA VAL A 63 -13.56 -9.21 12.59
C VAL A 63 -12.89 -10.47 12.06
N GLY A 64 -12.29 -10.38 10.87
CA GLY A 64 -11.51 -11.45 10.29
C GLY A 64 -10.11 -11.57 10.91
N PRO A 65 -9.42 -12.69 10.67
CA PRO A 65 -8.02 -12.83 11.07
C PRO A 65 -7.13 -11.87 10.30
N THR A 66 -6.02 -11.47 10.93
CA THR A 66 -4.97 -10.68 10.26
C THR A 66 -4.23 -11.56 9.25
N ARG A 67 -4.04 -11.05 8.04
CA ARG A 67 -3.29 -11.69 6.95
C ARG A 67 -2.18 -10.77 6.49
N LEU A 68 -1.14 -11.34 5.86
CA LEU A 68 -0.12 -10.55 5.17
C LEU A 68 -0.53 -10.37 3.71
N LEU A 69 -0.56 -9.12 3.26
CA LEU A 69 -0.78 -8.74 1.88
C LEU A 69 0.54 -8.28 1.27
N CYS A 70 1.04 -8.99 0.25
CA CYS A 70 2.23 -8.56 -0.49
C CYS A 70 1.86 -7.39 -1.41
N THR A 71 2.40 -6.20 -1.15
CA THR A 71 2.16 -5.00 -1.98
C THR A 71 3.24 -4.79 -3.04
N ARG A 72 4.44 -5.31 -2.77
CA ARG A 72 5.57 -5.27 -3.70
C ARG A 72 6.34 -6.57 -3.52
N MET A 73 6.68 -7.24 -4.61
CA MET A 73 7.40 -8.50 -4.58
C MET A 73 8.73 -8.36 -5.30
N GLY A 74 9.81 -8.75 -4.64
CA GLY A 74 11.12 -8.87 -5.25
C GLY A 74 11.23 -10.15 -6.10
N PHE A 75 11.96 -10.06 -7.20
CA PHE A 75 12.21 -11.14 -8.14
C PHE A 75 13.67 -11.11 -8.58
N ALA A 76 14.31 -12.27 -8.69
CA ALA A 76 15.61 -12.42 -9.35
C ALA A 76 15.44 -13.08 -10.72
N CYS A 77 16.13 -12.57 -11.73
CA CYS A 77 16.26 -13.26 -13.02
C CYS A 77 16.95 -14.62 -12.84
N VAL A 78 16.43 -15.68 -13.45
CA VAL A 78 17.06 -17.01 -13.36
C VAL A 78 18.44 -17.08 -14.04
N VAL A 79 18.67 -16.25 -15.06
CA VAL A 79 19.90 -16.25 -15.88
C VAL A 79 20.96 -15.34 -15.28
N CYS A 80 20.71 -14.03 -15.26
CA CYS A 80 21.71 -13.04 -14.81
C CYS A 80 21.60 -12.67 -13.33
N ARG A 81 20.65 -13.26 -12.59
CA ARG A 81 20.40 -13.00 -11.15
C ARG A 81 20.06 -11.54 -10.79
N GLN A 82 19.89 -10.66 -11.78
CA GLN A 82 19.53 -9.27 -11.54
C GLN A 82 18.20 -9.16 -10.78
N PRO A 83 18.17 -8.45 -9.64
CA PRO A 83 16.97 -8.28 -8.86
C PRO A 83 16.10 -7.16 -9.43
N GLN A 84 14.80 -7.34 -9.36
CA GLN A 84 13.81 -6.32 -9.67
C GLN A 84 12.61 -6.47 -8.75
N ALA A 85 11.74 -5.45 -8.70
CA ALA A 85 10.55 -5.49 -7.87
C ALA A 85 9.30 -5.17 -8.69
N LEU A 86 8.24 -5.95 -8.48
CA LEU A 86 6.94 -5.74 -9.09
C LEU A 86 5.93 -5.30 -8.03
N THR A 87 5.22 -4.20 -8.30
CA THR A 87 4.09 -3.78 -7.46
C THR A 87 2.88 -4.66 -7.77
N LEU A 88 2.32 -5.30 -6.74
CA LEU A 88 1.17 -6.18 -6.87
C LEU A 88 -0.12 -5.40 -6.57
N LYS A 89 -1.11 -5.50 -7.45
CA LYS A 89 -2.44 -4.91 -7.23
C LYS A 89 -3.24 -5.83 -6.32
N ASP A 90 -3.66 -5.33 -5.17
CA ASP A 90 -4.48 -6.05 -4.19
C ASP A 90 -3.94 -7.44 -3.79
N GLY A 91 -2.61 -7.60 -3.81
CA GLY A 91 -1.93 -8.85 -3.49
C GLY A 91 -2.07 -9.95 -4.54
N ALA A 92 -2.65 -9.65 -5.71
CA ALA A 92 -2.69 -10.60 -6.82
C ALA A 92 -1.26 -10.91 -7.28
N TYR A 93 -0.90 -12.19 -7.28
CA TYR A 93 0.42 -12.62 -7.71
C TYR A 93 0.62 -12.34 -9.20
N GLY A 94 1.80 -11.81 -9.53
CA GLY A 94 2.23 -11.59 -10.90
C GLY A 94 3.74 -11.67 -10.97
N THR A 95 4.25 -11.92 -12.16
CA THR A 95 5.69 -12.00 -12.43
C THR A 95 6.11 -10.87 -13.38
N PRO A 96 7.37 -10.41 -13.31
CA PRO A 96 7.89 -9.47 -14.29
C PRO A 96 7.79 -10.00 -15.72
N LYS A 97 7.65 -9.11 -16.69
CA LYS A 97 7.53 -9.48 -18.12
C LYS A 97 8.88 -9.59 -18.83
N SER A 98 9.90 -8.91 -18.31
CA SER A 98 11.24 -8.84 -18.88
C SER A 98 12.28 -8.58 -17.79
N CYS A 99 13.52 -8.92 -18.07
CA CYS A 99 14.65 -8.62 -17.21
C CYS A 99 15.08 -7.15 -17.42
N PRO A 100 15.46 -6.41 -16.37
CA PRO A 100 15.91 -5.03 -16.49
C PRO A 100 17.34 -4.87 -17.03
N ALA A 101 18.07 -5.97 -17.24
CA ALA A 101 19.44 -5.93 -17.70
C ALA A 101 19.49 -5.92 -19.23
N ASP A 102 20.26 -5.00 -19.81
CA ASP A 102 20.26 -4.72 -21.26
C ASP A 102 20.58 -5.96 -22.12
N GLU A 103 21.53 -6.79 -21.67
CA GLU A 103 21.97 -7.99 -22.38
C GLU A 103 21.14 -9.25 -22.06
N CYS A 104 20.17 -9.17 -21.13
CA CYS A 104 19.42 -10.33 -20.67
C CYS A 104 17.97 -10.31 -21.16
N ARG A 105 17.62 -11.23 -22.06
CA ARG A 105 16.25 -11.37 -22.61
C ARG A 105 15.36 -12.37 -21.85
N SER A 106 15.80 -12.83 -20.68
CA SER A 106 15.04 -13.78 -19.85
C SER A 106 13.68 -13.21 -19.44
N LYS A 107 12.66 -14.09 -19.43
CA LYS A 107 11.31 -13.83 -18.92
C LYS A 107 10.97 -14.71 -17.71
N ASN A 108 11.97 -15.44 -17.20
CA ASN A 108 11.82 -16.36 -16.08
C ASN A 108 12.44 -15.73 -14.82
N PHE A 109 11.66 -15.75 -13.75
CA PHE A 109 12.00 -15.06 -12.50
C PHE A 109 11.66 -15.92 -11.29
N VAL A 110 12.49 -15.83 -10.25
CA VAL A 110 12.26 -16.49 -8.97
C VAL A 110 11.89 -15.44 -7.92
N PRO A 111 10.83 -15.65 -7.12
CA PRO A 111 10.47 -14.74 -6.05
C PRO A 111 11.55 -14.64 -4.96
N LEU A 112 11.76 -13.43 -4.44
CA LEU A 112 12.69 -13.14 -3.35
C LEU A 112 11.93 -12.75 -2.07
N CYS A 113 11.31 -13.72 -1.40
CA CYS A 113 10.41 -13.47 -0.26
C CYS A 113 11.06 -12.71 0.91
N SER A 114 12.34 -12.99 1.21
CA SER A 114 13.07 -12.38 2.33
C SER A 114 13.87 -11.13 1.95
N SER A 115 13.78 -10.67 0.70
CA SER A 115 14.50 -9.49 0.22
C SER A 115 13.83 -8.21 0.69
N PRO A 116 14.58 -7.12 0.94
CA PRO A 116 14.01 -5.79 1.19
C PRO A 116 13.17 -5.24 0.03
N LEU A 117 13.31 -5.83 -1.17
CA LEU A 117 12.45 -5.51 -2.32
C LEU A 117 11.02 -6.04 -2.15
N THR A 118 10.83 -7.05 -1.30
CA THR A 118 9.53 -7.61 -0.97
C THR A 118 8.94 -6.87 0.23
N GLN A 119 7.80 -6.23 0.02
CA GLN A 119 7.09 -5.47 1.04
C GLN A 119 5.70 -6.06 1.25
N THR A 120 5.41 -6.40 2.50
CA THR A 120 4.10 -6.89 2.95
C THR A 120 3.45 -5.88 3.88
N LYS A 121 2.12 -5.91 3.95
CA LYS A 121 1.32 -5.12 4.88
C LYS A 121 0.29 -6.03 5.55
N ASN A 122 0.02 -5.78 6.82
CA ASN A 122 -1.08 -6.44 7.52
C ASN A 122 -2.42 -6.00 6.91
N LEU A 123 -3.24 -6.97 6.57
CA LEU A 123 -4.61 -6.83 6.09
C LEU A 123 -5.55 -7.47 7.09
N GLN A 124 -6.59 -6.75 7.46
CA GLN A 124 -7.67 -7.26 8.29
C GLN A 124 -8.99 -6.80 7.70
N ILE A 125 -9.92 -7.74 7.54
CA ILE A 125 -11.25 -7.46 6.98
C ILE A 125 -12.23 -7.37 8.14
N ILE A 126 -12.98 -6.27 8.19
CA ILE A 126 -14.00 -6.02 9.21
C ILE A 126 -15.35 -5.87 8.49
N LYS A 127 -16.38 -6.53 9.02
CA LYS A 127 -17.76 -6.39 8.53
C LYS A 127 -18.53 -5.48 9.47
N LEU A 128 -19.16 -4.46 8.89
CA LEU A 128 -20.02 -3.50 9.57
C LEU A 128 -21.49 -3.75 9.22
N GLN A 129 -22.37 -3.41 10.15
CA GLN A 129 -23.82 -3.35 9.96
C GLN A 129 -24.33 -1.96 10.35
N GLU A 130 -25.42 -1.51 9.71
CA GLU A 130 -26.11 -0.29 10.11
C GLU A 130 -26.56 -0.39 11.58
N SER A 131 -26.28 0.66 12.35
CA SER A 131 -26.59 0.78 13.78
C SER A 131 -27.98 1.36 13.99
#